data_AF-A0A6A6A3I8-F1
#
_entry.id   AF-A0A6A6A3I8-F1
#
_cell.length_a   1.000
_cell.length_b   1.000
_cell.length_c   1.000
_cell.angle_alpha   90.00
_cell.angle_beta   90.00
_cell.angle_gamma   90.00
#
_symmetry.space_group_name_H-M   'P 1'
#
loop_
_entity.id
_entity.type
_entity.pdbx_description
1 polymer ?
#
loop_
_entity_poly.entity_id
_entity_poly.type
_entity_poly.pdbx_seq_one_letter_code
_entity_poly.pdbx_strand_id
1 'polypeptide(L)'
;MLTLRLSTQVRTYRYIIRQHGRSRRLTLSRWVEGLGGWEAAYQKAQAFVSQLTLLEKVNLTTGTGWQGEACVGNTGSIPRLNFDSLCLQDSPLGVRFADYVSAFTAGGTVAASWDRGELYRRGYQMGQEHKAKGVDLQLGPVVGPLGRHPKGGVSPPCKK
;
A
#
# COMPACT_ATOMS: atom_id res chain seq x y z
N MET A 1 3.60 -50.33 -29.72
CA MET A 1 2.43 -49.41 -29.68
C MET A 1 2.31 -48.58 -28.37
N LEU A 2 2.98 -48.94 -27.26
CA LEU A 2 2.91 -48.17 -25.99
C LEU A 2 3.72 -46.85 -25.98
N THR A 3 4.80 -46.74 -26.77
CA THR A 3 5.73 -45.60 -26.72
C THR A 3 5.15 -44.30 -27.28
N LEU A 4 4.22 -44.38 -28.24
CA LEU A 4 3.55 -43.20 -28.84
C LEU A 4 2.49 -42.59 -27.91
N ARG A 5 1.85 -43.37 -27.02
CA ARG A 5 0.84 -42.87 -26.07
C ARG A 5 1.45 -42.05 -24.92
N LEU A 6 2.67 -42.37 -24.49
CA LEU A 6 3.37 -41.61 -23.45
C LEU A 6 3.83 -40.23 -23.96
N SER A 7 4.23 -40.14 -25.23
CA SER A 7 4.70 -38.88 -25.86
C SER A 7 3.59 -37.83 -25.99
N THR A 8 2.38 -38.24 -26.37
CA THR A 8 1.23 -37.34 -26.47
C THR A 8 0.76 -36.86 -25.09
N GLN A 9 0.74 -37.74 -24.08
CA GLN A 9 0.28 -37.41 -22.73
C GLN A 9 1.20 -36.42 -21.98
N VAL A 10 2.52 -36.51 -22.17
CA VAL A 10 3.49 -35.53 -21.61
C VAL A 10 3.39 -34.17 -22.32
N ARG A 11 3.10 -34.15 -23.64
CA ARG A 11 2.86 -32.91 -24.40
C ARG A 11 1.57 -32.20 -23.98
N THR A 12 0.46 -32.92 -23.78
CA THR A 12 -0.79 -32.33 -23.25
C THR A 12 -0.60 -31.81 -21.83
N TYR A 13 0.12 -32.53 -20.96
CA TYR A 13 0.37 -32.06 -19.59
C TYR A 13 1.18 -30.76 -19.57
N ARG A 14 2.28 -30.66 -20.36
CA ARG A 14 3.03 -29.39 -20.48
C ARG A 14 2.19 -28.25 -21.05
N TYR A 15 1.23 -28.53 -21.94
CA TYR A 15 0.31 -27.52 -22.47
C TYR A 15 -0.69 -27.05 -21.40
N ILE A 16 -1.29 -27.98 -20.63
CA ILE A 16 -2.27 -27.69 -19.57
C ILE A 16 -1.66 -26.86 -18.43
N ILE A 17 -0.44 -27.18 -17.98
CA ILE A 17 0.20 -26.39 -16.92
C ILE A 17 0.81 -25.07 -17.45
N ARG A 18 0.70 -24.78 -18.74
CA ARG A 18 0.97 -23.46 -19.34
C ARG A 18 -0.28 -22.57 -19.36
N GLN A 19 -1.47 -23.17 -19.30
CA GLN A 19 -2.78 -22.47 -19.28
C GLN A 19 -3.17 -21.94 -17.90
N HIS A 20 -2.65 -22.53 -16.83
CA HIS A 20 -2.86 -22.04 -15.46
C HIS A 20 -1.73 -21.06 -15.15
N GLY A 21 -2.03 -19.77 -15.12
CA GLY A 21 -1.04 -18.71 -14.89
C GLY A 21 -0.17 -19.01 -13.66
N ARG A 22 1.10 -19.37 -13.89
CA ARG A 22 2.07 -19.63 -12.82
C ARG A 22 2.92 -18.38 -12.61
N SER A 23 2.85 -17.82 -11.41
CA SER A 23 3.84 -16.83 -10.97
C SER A 23 5.20 -17.50 -10.81
N ARG A 24 6.26 -16.86 -11.29
CA ARG A 24 7.63 -17.36 -11.07
C ARG A 24 7.98 -17.19 -9.60
N ARG A 25 8.63 -18.20 -9.01
CA ARG A 25 9.12 -18.12 -7.63
C ARG A 25 10.34 -17.20 -7.60
N LEU A 26 10.20 -16.05 -6.93
CA LEU A 26 11.31 -15.24 -6.44
C LEU A 26 11.48 -15.58 -4.96
N THR A 27 12.69 -15.95 -4.54
CA THR A 27 12.93 -16.59 -3.23
C THR A 27 13.45 -15.64 -2.16
N LEU A 28 14.02 -14.50 -2.54
CA LEU A 28 14.57 -13.52 -1.61
C LEU A 28 13.95 -12.15 -1.86
N SER A 29 13.52 -11.49 -0.79
CA SER A 29 13.25 -10.06 -0.82
C SER A 29 14.58 -9.30 -0.83
N ARG A 30 14.65 -8.21 -1.60
CA ARG A 30 15.83 -7.34 -1.61
C ARG A 30 15.86 -6.48 -0.35
N TRP A 31 17.04 -6.32 0.25
CA TRP A 31 17.26 -5.40 1.36
C TRP A 31 17.29 -3.94 0.90
N VAL A 32 16.94 -3.01 1.80
CA VAL A 32 17.00 -1.57 1.52
C VAL A 32 18.44 -1.07 1.68
N GLU A 33 18.94 -0.36 0.67
CA GLU A 33 20.33 0.17 0.60
C GLU A 33 20.38 1.71 0.73
N GLY A 34 19.24 2.38 0.93
CA GLY A 34 19.19 3.85 1.07
C GLY A 34 19.39 4.64 -0.22
N LEU A 35 19.32 4.00 -1.39
CA LEU A 35 19.53 4.63 -2.70
C LEU A 35 18.40 5.57 -3.11
N GLY A 36 18.71 6.59 -3.91
CA GLY A 36 17.73 7.38 -4.65
C GLY A 36 17.14 8.54 -3.85
N GLY A 37 17.95 9.20 -3.03
CA GLY A 37 17.51 10.31 -2.16
C GLY A 37 17.01 9.85 -0.78
N TRP A 38 17.15 8.57 -0.46
CA TRP A 38 16.72 7.98 0.81
C TRP A 38 17.86 7.82 1.81
N GLU A 39 19.07 8.32 1.50
CA GLU A 39 20.29 8.05 2.26
C GLU A 39 20.15 8.56 3.70
N ALA A 40 19.68 9.80 3.87
CA ALA A 40 19.48 10.42 5.18
C ALA A 40 18.37 9.73 5.99
N ALA A 41 17.27 9.34 5.32
CA ALA A 41 16.16 8.64 5.97
C ALA A 41 16.61 7.23 6.42
N TYR A 42 17.38 6.55 5.58
CA TYR A 42 17.94 5.22 5.87
C TYR A 42 18.89 5.27 7.07
N GLN A 43 19.80 6.23 7.13
CA GLN A 43 20.70 6.40 8.28
C GLN A 43 19.95 6.61 9.58
N LYS A 44 18.92 7.46 9.59
CA LYS A 44 18.06 7.67 10.78
C LYS A 44 17.31 6.40 11.16
N ALA A 45 16.72 5.70 10.18
CA ALA A 45 16.01 4.46 10.43
C ALA A 45 16.94 3.36 10.98
N GLN A 46 18.15 3.24 10.43
CA GLN A 46 19.14 2.27 10.90
C GLN A 46 19.55 2.55 12.35
N ALA A 47 19.84 3.82 12.68
CA ALA A 47 20.20 4.23 14.04
C ALA A 47 19.06 4.03 15.05
N PHE A 48 17.80 4.17 14.63
CA PHE A 48 16.64 3.89 15.47
C PHE A 48 16.42 2.38 15.65
N VAL A 49 16.38 1.62 14.55
CA VAL A 49 16.11 0.17 14.56
C VAL A 49 17.21 -0.63 15.24
N SER A 50 18.47 -0.14 15.23
CA SER A 50 19.57 -0.78 15.96
C SER A 50 19.38 -0.76 17.48
N GLN A 51 18.57 0.17 18.00
CA GLN A 51 18.26 0.25 19.43
C GLN A 51 17.11 -0.67 19.85
N LEU A 52 16.39 -1.28 18.89
CA LEU A 52 15.17 -2.06 19.16
C LEU A 52 15.46 -3.51 19.52
N THR A 53 14.71 -4.00 20.50
CA THR A 53 14.59 -5.43 20.78
C THR A 53 13.80 -6.16 19.69
N LEU A 54 13.85 -7.49 19.67
CA LEU A 54 13.08 -8.27 18.70
C LEU A 54 11.57 -8.03 18.83
N LEU A 55 11.05 -7.94 20.05
CA LEU A 55 9.62 -7.71 20.30
C LEU A 55 9.19 -6.32 19.83
N GLU A 56 10.01 -5.29 20.06
CA GLU A 56 9.75 -3.94 19.56
C GLU A 56 9.74 -3.89 18.03
N LYS A 57 10.63 -4.65 17.36
CA LYS A 57 10.62 -4.78 15.90
C LYS A 57 9.35 -5.45 15.39
N VAL A 58 8.88 -6.51 16.06
CA VAL A 58 7.62 -7.17 15.72
C VAL A 58 6.44 -6.22 15.88
N ASN A 59 6.45 -5.39 16.92
CA ASN A 59 5.38 -4.43 17.20
C ASN A 59 5.20 -3.40 16.06
N LEU A 60 6.31 -2.92 15.47
CA LEU A 60 6.27 -2.03 14.31
C LEU A 60 5.66 -2.66 13.06
N THR A 61 5.76 -3.99 12.93
CA THR A 61 5.31 -4.72 11.73
C THR A 61 3.92 -5.33 11.88
N THR A 62 3.32 -5.25 13.06
CA THR A 62 2.08 -5.94 13.39
C THR A 62 1.01 -4.93 13.77
N GLY A 63 -0.18 -5.07 13.18
CA GLY A 63 -1.33 -4.25 13.57
C GLY A 63 -1.88 -4.69 14.94
N THR A 64 -2.37 -3.75 15.74
CA THR A 64 -2.95 -4.04 17.07
C THR A 64 -4.30 -4.76 17.03
N GLY A 65 -4.89 -4.91 15.84
CA GLY A 65 -6.15 -5.61 15.60
C GLY A 65 -7.21 -4.72 14.98
N TRP A 66 -8.29 -5.35 14.48
CA TRP A 66 -9.41 -4.61 13.89
C TRP A 66 -10.18 -3.85 14.96
N GLN A 67 -10.38 -2.54 14.76
CA GLN A 67 -11.00 -1.63 15.74
C GLN A 67 -10.31 -1.65 17.12
N GLY A 68 -9.02 -2.02 17.17
CA GLY A 68 -8.26 -2.04 18.42
C GLY A 68 -7.85 -0.66 18.92
N GLU A 69 -7.79 0.33 18.02
CA GLU A 69 -7.26 1.67 18.26
C GLU A 69 -7.99 2.71 17.39
N ALA A 70 -7.63 4.00 17.50
CA ALA A 70 -8.37 5.11 16.88
C ALA A 70 -8.42 5.07 15.33
N CYS A 71 -7.31 4.71 14.67
CA CYS A 71 -7.24 4.68 13.21
C CYS A 71 -7.70 3.33 12.61
N VAL A 72 -8.02 3.31 11.31
CA VAL A 72 -8.44 2.06 10.62
C VAL A 72 -7.37 0.97 10.72
N GLY A 73 -6.09 1.34 10.74
CA GLY A 73 -5.00 0.46 11.13
C GLY A 73 -4.01 1.17 12.05
N ASN A 74 -3.55 0.49 13.07
CA ASN A 74 -2.51 1.00 13.96
C ASN A 74 -1.47 -0.08 14.19
N THR A 75 -0.20 0.30 14.20
CA THR A 75 0.89 -0.56 14.65
C THR A 75 1.02 -0.54 16.17
N GLY A 76 1.82 -1.42 16.74
CA GLY A 76 2.13 -1.33 18.17
C GLY A 76 3.11 -0.20 18.49
N SER A 77 3.02 0.34 19.70
CA SER A 77 3.91 1.40 20.20
C SER A 77 5.24 0.85 20.76
N ILE A 78 6.24 1.73 20.91
CA ILE A 78 7.50 1.43 21.60
C ILE A 78 7.74 2.51 22.68
N PRO A 79 7.12 2.36 23.87
CA PRO A 79 7.18 3.38 24.92
C PRO A 79 8.61 3.68 25.41
N ARG A 80 9.50 2.67 25.40
CA ARG A 80 10.89 2.80 25.86
C ARG A 80 11.68 3.85 25.08
N LEU A 81 11.40 4.01 23.80
CA LEU A 81 12.05 5.00 22.93
C LEU A 81 11.14 6.20 22.62
N ASN A 82 10.05 6.37 23.36
CA ASN A 82 9.06 7.42 23.13
C ASN A 82 8.56 7.45 21.67
N PHE A 83 8.26 6.26 21.14
CA PHE A 83 7.71 6.09 19.80
C PHE A 83 6.28 5.60 19.91
N ASP A 84 5.35 6.46 19.52
CA ASP A 84 3.93 6.15 19.52
C ASP A 84 3.56 5.19 18.38
N SER A 85 2.36 4.62 18.43
CA SER A 85 1.88 3.77 17.34
C SER A 85 1.77 4.58 16.04
N LEU A 86 2.15 3.95 14.92
CA LEU A 86 1.86 4.53 13.61
C LEU A 86 0.38 4.38 13.29
N CYS A 87 -0.28 5.49 13.03
CA CYS A 87 -1.67 5.58 12.60
C CYS A 87 -1.80 5.55 11.08
N LEU A 88 -2.49 4.54 10.55
CA LEU A 88 -2.81 4.37 9.15
C LEU A 88 -4.30 4.66 8.95
N GLN A 89 -4.61 5.69 8.16
CA GLN A 89 -5.99 6.13 7.99
C GLN A 89 -6.39 6.29 6.53
N ASP A 90 -7.60 5.83 6.25
CA ASP A 90 -8.29 6.11 4.98
C ASP A 90 -8.60 7.60 4.88
N SER A 91 -8.70 8.18 3.69
CA SER A 91 -8.93 7.56 2.38
C SER A 91 -8.16 8.29 1.27
N PRO A 92 -8.21 7.79 0.02
CA PRO A 92 -7.64 8.47 -1.14
C PRO A 92 -8.27 9.84 -1.49
N LEU A 93 -9.36 10.24 -0.82
CA LEU A 93 -10.11 11.48 -1.05
C LEU A 93 -10.41 12.31 0.21
N GLY A 94 -9.71 12.06 1.32
CA GLY A 94 -9.90 12.78 2.59
C GLY A 94 -9.92 11.83 3.78
N VAL A 95 -9.90 12.36 5.01
CA VAL A 95 -9.85 11.57 6.24
C VAL A 95 -11.20 10.88 6.48
N ARG A 96 -11.18 9.56 6.67
CA ARG A 96 -12.36 8.74 6.95
C ARG A 96 -12.65 8.69 8.45
N PHE A 97 -13.93 8.55 8.81
CA PHE A 97 -14.40 8.38 10.19
C PHE A 97 -13.93 9.48 11.16
N ALA A 98 -13.81 10.70 10.67
CA ALA A 98 -13.46 11.88 11.45
C ALA A 98 -14.48 13.00 11.22
N ASP A 99 -14.57 13.90 12.19
CA ASP A 99 -15.38 15.12 12.16
C ASP A 99 -14.53 16.33 11.74
N TYR A 100 -15.17 17.39 11.24
CA TYR A 100 -14.49 18.62 10.80
C TYR A 100 -13.37 18.36 9.77
N VAL A 101 -13.65 17.51 8.78
CA VAL A 101 -12.74 17.15 7.69
C VAL A 101 -13.39 17.46 6.34
N SER A 102 -12.56 17.67 5.31
CA SER A 102 -13.05 17.93 3.96
C SER A 102 -13.20 16.65 3.15
N ALA A 103 -14.18 16.65 2.24
CA ALA A 103 -14.32 15.63 1.21
C ALA A 103 -13.77 16.16 -0.12
N PHE A 104 -12.63 15.61 -0.56
CA PHE A 104 -11.97 16.04 -1.79
C PHE A 104 -12.59 15.36 -3.02
N THR A 105 -12.34 15.94 -4.20
CA THR A 105 -12.74 15.35 -5.47
C THR A 105 -12.16 13.94 -5.64
N ALA A 106 -12.91 13.05 -6.29
CA ALA A 106 -12.44 11.69 -6.54
C ALA A 106 -11.23 11.68 -7.48
N GLY A 107 -10.37 10.66 -7.36
CA GLY A 107 -9.15 10.52 -8.15
C GLY A 107 -9.36 10.61 -9.67
N GLY A 108 -10.46 10.05 -10.18
CA GLY A 108 -10.80 10.07 -11.60
C GLY A 108 -11.20 11.47 -12.09
N THR A 109 -11.94 12.21 -11.27
CA THR A 109 -12.36 13.59 -11.57
C THR A 109 -11.16 14.53 -11.62
N VAL A 110 -10.23 14.44 -10.66
CA VAL A 110 -9.01 15.25 -10.71
C VAL A 110 -8.09 14.81 -11.87
N ALA A 111 -8.03 13.52 -12.20
CA ALA A 111 -7.29 13.05 -13.37
C ALA A 111 -7.85 13.62 -14.70
N ALA A 112 -9.17 13.82 -14.78
CA ALA A 112 -9.80 14.43 -15.95
C ALA A 112 -9.43 15.91 -16.17
N SER A 113 -8.85 16.60 -15.18
CA SER A 113 -8.33 17.96 -15.34
C SER A 113 -7.03 18.03 -16.14
N TRP A 114 -6.27 16.93 -16.20
CA TRP A 114 -4.91 16.88 -16.76
C TRP A 114 -3.94 17.93 -16.19
N ASP A 115 -4.23 18.46 -14.99
CA ASP A 115 -3.43 19.49 -14.35
C ASP A 115 -2.61 18.91 -13.17
N ARG A 116 -1.28 18.98 -13.31
CA ARG A 116 -0.32 18.53 -12.29
C ARG A 116 -0.36 19.42 -11.03
N GLY A 117 -0.63 20.71 -11.19
CA GLY A 117 -0.78 21.66 -10.09
C GLY A 117 -1.99 21.32 -9.22
N GLU A 118 -3.13 21.02 -9.82
CA GLU A 118 -4.33 20.61 -9.08
C GLU A 118 -4.16 19.25 -8.40
N LEU A 119 -3.50 18.29 -9.06
CA LEU A 119 -3.14 17.00 -8.44
C LEU A 119 -2.26 17.20 -7.19
N TYR A 120 -1.25 18.06 -7.28
CA TYR A 120 -0.36 18.37 -6.17
C TYR A 120 -1.10 19.10 -5.04
N ARG A 121 -1.87 20.15 -5.38
CA ARG A 121 -2.63 20.95 -4.40
C ARG A 121 -3.60 20.09 -3.61
N ARG A 122 -4.34 19.22 -4.29
CA ARG A 122 -5.25 18.23 -3.68
C ARG A 122 -4.49 17.31 -2.73
N GLY A 123 -3.35 16.74 -3.17
CA GLY A 123 -2.53 15.87 -2.33
C GLY A 123 -1.99 16.58 -1.08
N TYR A 124 -1.49 17.81 -1.25
CA TYR A 124 -0.98 18.64 -0.17
C TYR A 124 -2.05 18.98 0.86
N GLN A 125 -3.25 19.39 0.41
CA GLN A 125 -4.37 19.71 1.30
C GLN A 125 -4.85 18.47 2.07
N MET A 126 -4.99 17.32 1.40
CA MET A 126 -5.33 16.07 2.08
C MET A 126 -4.27 15.70 3.13
N GLY A 127 -2.99 15.80 2.80
CA GLY A 127 -1.90 15.49 3.72
C GLY A 127 -1.90 16.40 4.96
N GLN A 128 -2.25 17.68 4.80
CA GLN A 128 -2.41 18.59 5.94
C GLN A 128 -3.56 18.18 6.86
N GLU A 129 -4.71 17.75 6.32
CA GLU A 129 -5.83 17.29 7.15
C GLU A 129 -5.51 15.99 7.89
N HIS A 130 -4.84 15.03 7.22
CA HIS A 130 -4.37 13.79 7.87
C HIS A 130 -3.39 14.11 8.99
N LYS A 131 -2.40 14.97 8.73
CA LYS A 131 -1.41 15.40 9.74
C LYS A 131 -2.08 16.11 10.92
N ALA A 132 -3.05 16.99 10.66
CA ALA A 132 -3.77 17.71 11.71
C ALA A 132 -4.59 16.78 12.62
N LYS A 133 -5.03 15.63 12.10
CA LYS A 133 -5.70 14.58 12.86
C LYS A 133 -4.75 13.56 13.51
N GLY A 134 -3.43 13.74 13.40
CA GLY A 134 -2.44 12.84 13.97
C GLY A 134 -2.21 11.55 13.17
N VAL A 135 -2.57 11.53 11.88
CA VAL A 135 -2.32 10.38 11.00
C VAL A 135 -0.91 10.46 10.44
N ASP A 136 -0.17 9.35 10.56
CA ASP A 136 1.18 9.22 10.00
C ASP A 136 1.17 8.78 8.54
N LEU A 137 0.20 7.93 8.17
CA LEU A 137 0.14 7.27 6.87
C LEU A 137 -1.27 7.39 6.26
N GLN A 138 -1.38 8.17 5.20
CA GLN A 138 -2.58 8.20 4.37
C GLN A 138 -2.64 6.95 3.47
N LEU A 139 -3.75 6.22 3.51
CA LEU A 139 -4.00 5.06 2.64
C LEU A 139 -4.45 5.52 1.23
N GLY A 140 -3.52 6.11 0.49
CA GLY A 140 -3.71 6.58 -0.89
C GLY A 140 -2.43 7.18 -1.46
N PRO A 141 -2.41 7.64 -2.72
CA PRO A 141 -3.49 7.62 -3.71
C PRO A 141 -3.72 6.23 -4.32
N VAL A 142 -4.72 6.11 -5.18
CA VAL A 142 -5.03 4.84 -5.87
C VAL A 142 -4.51 4.87 -7.29
N VAL A 143 -3.65 3.90 -7.62
CA VAL A 143 -3.23 3.60 -9.01
C VAL A 143 -3.74 2.24 -9.49
N GLY A 144 -4.28 1.42 -8.58
CA GLY A 144 -4.88 0.12 -8.86
C GLY A 144 -6.27 0.03 -8.23
N PRO A 145 -7.34 -0.23 -8.99
CA PRO A 145 -7.36 -0.67 -10.39
C PRO A 145 -7.08 0.46 -11.40
N LEU A 146 -6.35 0.13 -12.47
CA LEU A 146 -6.08 1.04 -13.59
C LEU A 146 -7.30 1.29 -14.50
N GLY A 147 -8.43 0.64 -14.27
CA GLY A 147 -9.62 0.75 -15.13
C GLY A 147 -9.67 -0.23 -16.32
N ARG A 148 -9.03 -1.41 -16.21
CA ARG A 148 -9.11 -2.48 -17.24
C ARG A 148 -10.57 -2.79 -17.64
N HIS A 149 -11.47 -2.80 -16.67
CA HIS A 149 -12.89 -3.03 -16.88
C HIS A 149 -13.66 -1.75 -16.56
N PRO A 150 -14.40 -1.16 -17.51
CA PRO A 150 -15.12 0.10 -17.28
C PRO A 150 -16.25 -0.02 -16.25
N LYS A 151 -16.75 -1.25 -16.02
CA LYS A 151 -17.75 -1.54 -14.97
C LYS A 151 -17.12 -1.98 -13.64
N GLY A 152 -15.80 -1.89 -13.48
CA GLY A 152 -15.12 -2.24 -12.22
C GLY A 152 -15.49 -1.26 -11.11
N GLY A 153 -16.18 -1.73 -10.06
CA GLY A 153 -16.82 -0.89 -9.04
C GLY A 153 -15.90 -0.04 -8.16
N VAL A 154 -14.60 -0.32 -8.14
CA VAL A 154 -13.58 0.41 -7.37
C VAL A 154 -12.64 1.24 -8.26
N SER A 155 -12.93 1.32 -9.56
CA SER A 155 -12.25 2.28 -10.45
C SER A 155 -12.74 3.68 -10.11
N PRO A 156 -11.87 4.71 -10.04
CA PRO A 156 -12.31 6.08 -9.86
C PRO A 156 -13.36 6.41 -10.94
N PRO A 157 -14.46 7.10 -10.60
CA PRO A 157 -15.63 7.17 -11.47
C PRO A 157 -15.30 7.93 -12.77
N CYS A 158 -15.02 7.17 -13.82
CA CYS A 158 -15.28 7.52 -15.21
C CYS A 158 -16.53 6.74 -15.65
N LYS A 159 -17.65 6.91 -14.94
CA LYS A 159 -18.94 6.49 -15.50
C LYS A 159 -19.37 7.60 -16.44
N LYS A 160 -19.47 7.27 -17.74
CA LYS A 160 -20.26 8.04 -18.70
C LYS A 160 -21.68 8.22 -18.17
#